data_AF-A0A520FX51-F1
#
_entry.id   AF-A0A520FX51-F1
#
_cell.length_a   1.000
_cell.length_b   1.000
_cell.length_c   1.000
_cell.angle_alpha   90.00
_cell.angle_beta   90.00
_cell.angle_gamma   90.00
#
_symmetry.space_group_name_H-M   'P 1'
#
loop_
_entity.id
_entity.type
_entity.pdbx_description
1 polymer ?
#
loop_
_entity_poly.entity_id
_entity_poly.type
_entity_poly.pdbx_seq_one_letter_code
_entity_poly.pdbx_strand_id
1 'polypeptide(L)'
;PRQAGLSPLPEILRQAGAATDALDRVRQRHALSRFFADDPDIERARAETILMAPARPGEAIAGMGAILSERQQVDGRAFIRYDPRTLESRIEGDTLDIFLPGLGLTSQAVIDRVESVDGLLRWSGHFLDFQGDGHFSVTHALGDRYAVGTFDTPLGSYAMESRNGWGWLAPPTIDFVLPADHDDGLPAPASPGVP
;
A
#
# COMPACT_ATOMS: atom_id res chain seq x y z
N PRO A 1 -17.94 -55.31 -5.61
CA PRO A 1 -17.83 -53.94 -6.20
C PRO A 1 -16.78 -53.13 -5.41
N ARG A 2 -15.91 -52.42 -6.14
CA ARG A 2 -14.65 -51.82 -5.66
C ARG A 2 -14.86 -50.61 -4.72
N GLN A 3 -13.84 -50.40 -3.87
CA GLN A 3 -13.61 -49.24 -3.02
C GLN A 3 -13.63 -47.91 -3.79
N ALA A 4 -14.03 -46.84 -3.09
CA ALA A 4 -13.32 -45.57 -3.15
C ALA A 4 -13.30 -45.00 -1.72
N GLY A 5 -12.28 -45.41 -0.95
CA GLY A 5 -11.95 -44.75 0.30
C GLY A 5 -11.50 -43.34 -0.02
N LEU A 6 -12.15 -42.34 0.57
CA LEU A 6 -11.57 -41.01 0.69
C LEU A 6 -10.37 -41.16 1.61
N SER A 7 -9.17 -41.23 1.03
CA SER A 7 -7.95 -41.05 1.80
C SER A 7 -8.06 -39.71 2.53
N PRO A 8 -7.95 -39.68 3.88
CA PRO A 8 -7.78 -38.39 4.55
C PRO A 8 -6.53 -37.74 3.96
N LEU A 9 -6.63 -36.42 3.72
CA LEU A 9 -5.53 -35.62 3.19
C LEU A 9 -4.21 -35.95 3.92
N PRO A 10 -3.08 -36.01 3.21
CA PRO A 10 -1.78 -36.27 3.80
C PRO A 10 -1.54 -35.36 5.02
N GLU A 11 -1.09 -35.95 6.12
CA GLU A 11 -0.87 -35.29 7.41
C GLU A 11 0.15 -34.12 7.34
N ILE A 12 0.91 -34.05 6.25
CA ILE A 12 1.82 -32.94 5.92
C ILE A 12 1.06 -31.61 5.71
N LEU A 13 -0.23 -31.65 5.35
CA LEU A 13 -1.07 -30.46 5.22
C LEU A 13 -1.79 -30.08 6.54
N ARG A 14 -1.54 -30.80 7.64
CA ARG A 14 -2.18 -30.58 8.94
C ARG A 14 -1.25 -30.07 10.04
N GLN A 15 0.03 -29.83 9.77
CA GLN A 15 0.97 -29.37 10.80
C GLN A 15 1.31 -27.88 10.67
N ALA A 16 1.11 -27.20 11.79
CA ALA A 16 1.47 -25.82 12.07
C ALA A 16 2.93 -25.53 11.68
N GLY A 17 3.09 -24.77 10.60
CA GLY A 17 4.35 -24.13 10.18
C GLY A 17 4.16 -22.72 9.65
N ALA A 18 2.97 -22.12 9.82
CA ALA A 18 2.60 -20.85 9.18
C ALA A 18 3.50 -19.67 9.60
N ALA A 19 3.97 -19.64 10.85
CA ALA A 19 4.86 -18.57 11.32
C ALA A 19 6.29 -18.69 10.76
N THR A 20 6.83 -19.91 10.72
CA THR A 20 8.17 -20.19 10.17
C THR A 20 8.19 -19.95 8.66
N ASP A 21 7.13 -20.40 7.96
CA ASP A 21 6.95 -20.15 6.52
C ASP A 21 6.81 -18.64 6.23
N ALA A 22 6.02 -17.91 7.02
CA ALA A 22 5.89 -16.46 6.86
C ALA A 22 7.22 -15.73 7.06
N LEU A 23 7.97 -16.05 8.12
CA LEU A 23 9.26 -15.43 8.40
C LEU A 23 10.27 -15.73 7.28
N ASP A 24 10.33 -16.96 6.78
CA ASP A 24 11.20 -17.35 5.69
C ASP A 24 10.84 -16.64 4.39
N ARG A 25 9.55 -16.50 4.07
CA ARG A 25 9.08 -15.75 2.90
C ARG A 25 9.42 -14.27 2.99
N VAL A 26 9.26 -13.65 4.17
CA VAL A 26 9.67 -12.26 4.42
C VAL A 26 11.18 -12.14 4.24
N ARG A 27 11.99 -12.99 4.88
CA ARG A 27 13.47 -12.98 4.71
C ARG A 27 13.89 -13.10 3.24
N GLN A 28 13.29 -14.01 2.49
CA GLN A 28 13.61 -14.21 1.07
C GLN A 28 13.31 -12.95 0.25
N ARG A 29 12.20 -12.26 0.54
CA ARG A 29 11.83 -10.99 -0.09
C ARG A 29 12.80 -9.85 0.27
N HIS A 30 13.24 -9.79 1.53
CA HIS A 30 14.11 -8.74 2.04
C HIS A 30 15.61 -9.01 1.89
N ALA A 31 16.02 -10.15 1.35
CA ALA A 31 17.43 -10.41 1.03
C ALA A 31 18.05 -9.32 0.11
N LEU A 32 17.22 -8.51 -0.55
CA LEU A 32 17.61 -7.40 -1.43
C LEU A 32 17.45 -6.00 -0.78
N SER A 33 16.90 -5.89 0.43
CA SER A 33 16.60 -4.61 1.10
C SER A 33 16.93 -4.67 2.59
N ARG A 34 17.66 -3.68 3.14
CA ARG A 34 18.01 -3.63 4.58
C ARG A 34 16.88 -3.11 5.47
N PHE A 35 15.65 -3.52 5.20
CA PHE A 35 14.48 -3.00 5.91
C PHE A 35 14.37 -3.54 7.34
N PHE A 36 14.76 -4.80 7.51
CA PHE A 36 14.79 -5.49 8.79
C PHE A 36 16.23 -5.80 9.19
N ALA A 37 16.54 -5.57 10.46
CA ALA A 37 17.87 -5.88 11.01
C ALA A 37 18.06 -7.38 11.27
N ASP A 38 17.02 -8.03 11.78
CA ASP A 38 17.00 -9.43 12.22
C ASP A 38 15.55 -9.96 12.32
N ASP A 39 15.39 -11.22 12.72
CA ASP A 39 14.06 -11.83 12.85
C ASP A 39 13.21 -11.19 13.95
N PRO A 40 13.75 -10.86 15.14
CA PRO A 40 13.00 -10.09 16.13
C PRO A 40 12.45 -8.77 15.59
N ASP A 41 13.14 -8.12 14.65
CA ASP A 41 12.64 -6.92 13.98
C ASP A 41 11.47 -7.21 13.03
N ILE A 42 11.53 -8.31 12.27
CA ILE A 42 10.40 -8.78 11.45
C ILE A 42 9.20 -9.11 12.36
N GLU A 43 9.41 -9.86 13.43
CA GLU A 43 8.34 -10.24 14.36
C GLU A 43 7.69 -9.03 15.02
N ARG A 44 8.49 -8.04 15.41
CA ARG A 44 7.98 -6.77 15.95
C ARG A 44 7.12 -6.04 14.93
N ALA A 45 7.56 -5.93 13.68
CA ALA A 45 6.76 -5.34 12.62
C ALA A 45 5.49 -6.15 12.32
N ARG A 46 5.56 -7.49 12.42
CA ARG A 46 4.39 -8.36 12.28
C ARG A 46 3.38 -8.19 13.41
N ALA A 47 3.80 -7.79 14.61
CA ALA A 47 2.92 -7.52 15.73
C ALA A 47 2.12 -6.20 15.57
N GLU A 48 2.61 -5.26 14.75
CA GLU A 48 1.92 -3.99 14.47
C GLU A 48 0.80 -4.19 13.45
N THR A 49 -0.47 -4.10 13.84
CA THR A 49 -1.58 -4.31 12.89
C THR A 49 -1.89 -3.05 12.09
N ILE A 50 -1.66 -1.87 12.65
CA ILE A 50 -2.06 -0.59 12.04
C ILE A 50 -0.98 -0.10 11.07
N LEU A 51 -1.34 -0.02 9.78
CA LEU A 51 -0.43 0.40 8.71
C LEU A 51 -0.12 1.90 8.72
N MET A 52 -1.13 2.71 9.02
CA MET A 52 -1.04 4.16 8.99
C MET A 52 -1.90 4.81 10.06
N ALA A 53 -1.47 5.99 10.48
CA ALA A 53 -2.14 6.80 11.51
C ALA A 53 -2.21 8.27 11.06
N PRO A 54 -3.17 9.06 11.57
CA PRO A 54 -3.20 10.50 11.33
C PRO A 54 -1.89 11.17 11.74
N ALA A 55 -1.42 12.12 10.94
CA ALA A 55 -0.28 12.98 11.26
C ALA A 55 -0.69 14.45 11.23
N ARG A 56 0.06 15.27 11.98
CA ARG A 56 -0.08 16.72 11.90
C ARG A 56 0.52 17.22 10.58
N PRO A 57 -0.14 18.16 9.87
CA PRO A 57 0.36 18.68 8.59
C PRO A 57 1.82 19.15 8.66
N GLY A 58 2.18 19.94 9.68
CA GLY A 58 3.55 20.47 9.81
C GLY A 58 4.63 19.38 9.96
N GLU A 59 4.32 18.28 10.65
CA GLU A 59 5.26 17.17 10.82
C GLU A 59 5.40 16.37 9.51
N ALA A 60 4.28 16.07 8.85
CA ALA A 60 4.28 15.32 7.60
C ALA A 60 4.93 16.11 6.45
N ILE A 61 4.64 17.41 6.32
CA ILE A 61 5.25 18.28 5.32
C ILE A 61 6.77 18.34 5.52
N ALA A 62 7.24 18.52 6.76
CA ALA A 62 8.66 18.51 7.06
C ALA A 62 9.32 17.14 6.75
N GLY A 63 8.63 16.04 7.06
CA GLY A 63 9.13 14.68 6.86
C GLY A 63 9.16 14.20 5.40
N MET A 64 8.21 14.66 4.58
CA MET A 64 8.18 14.38 3.13
C MET A 64 9.18 15.23 2.34
N GLY A 65 9.63 16.36 2.90
CA GLY A 65 10.57 17.27 2.27
C GLY A 65 9.97 17.96 1.03
N ALA A 66 10.81 18.21 0.02
CA ALA A 66 10.43 18.99 -1.17
C ALA A 66 9.56 18.24 -2.21
N ILE A 67 8.95 17.10 -1.86
CA ILE A 67 8.03 16.39 -2.76
C ILE A 67 6.69 17.12 -2.88
N LEU A 68 6.25 17.80 -1.82
CA LEU A 68 4.97 18.51 -1.81
C LEU A 68 5.12 19.91 -2.39
N SER A 69 4.34 20.22 -3.41
CA SER A 69 4.17 21.62 -3.86
C SER A 69 3.42 22.44 -2.80
N GLU A 70 3.57 23.78 -2.84
CA GLU A 70 2.87 24.69 -1.92
C GLU A 70 1.34 24.48 -1.93
N ARG A 71 0.76 24.20 -3.10
CA ARG A 71 -0.66 23.87 -3.25
C ARG A 71 -1.02 22.61 -2.46
N GLN A 72 -0.25 21.54 -2.62
CA GLN A 72 -0.50 20.26 -1.97
C GLN A 72 -0.38 20.33 -0.45
N GLN A 73 0.33 21.32 0.09
CA GLN A 73 0.42 21.51 1.53
C GLN A 73 -0.90 22.00 2.16
N VAL A 74 -1.82 22.57 1.36
CA VAL A 74 -3.04 23.22 1.86
C VAL A 74 -4.31 22.84 1.08
N ASP A 75 -4.25 21.91 0.14
CA ASP A 75 -5.38 21.55 -0.74
C ASP A 75 -6.47 20.70 -0.08
N GLY A 76 -6.26 20.27 1.17
CA GLY A 76 -7.21 19.47 1.94
C GLY A 76 -6.91 17.97 1.98
N ARG A 77 -5.77 17.53 1.41
CA ARG A 77 -5.27 16.16 1.64
C ARG A 77 -5.06 15.88 3.13
N ALA A 78 -5.34 14.65 3.53
CA ALA A 78 -5.11 14.20 4.90
C ALA A 78 -3.68 13.71 5.06
N PHE A 79 -2.97 14.18 6.08
CA PHE A 79 -1.60 13.75 6.35
C PHE A 79 -1.57 12.53 7.25
N ILE A 80 -0.63 11.62 6.96
CA ILE A 80 -0.46 10.36 7.67
C ILE A 80 0.98 10.08 8.06
N ARG A 81 1.14 9.29 9.11
CA ARG A 81 2.35 8.53 9.40
C ARG A 81 2.16 7.12 8.86
N TYR A 82 3.10 6.67 8.05
CA TYR A 82 3.09 5.38 7.37
C TYR A 82 4.25 4.53 7.90
N ASP A 83 4.00 3.33 8.44
CA ASP A 83 5.08 2.40 8.75
C ASP A 83 5.20 1.35 7.63
N PRO A 84 6.14 1.53 6.68
CA PRO A 84 6.37 0.56 5.63
C PRO A 84 6.73 -0.83 6.15
N ARG A 85 7.32 -0.94 7.36
CA ARG A 85 7.69 -2.24 7.94
C ARG A 85 6.46 -3.07 8.25
N THR A 86 5.36 -2.42 8.64
CA THR A 86 4.09 -3.09 8.92
C THR A 86 3.63 -3.87 7.69
N LEU A 87 3.62 -3.24 6.50
CA LEU A 87 3.22 -3.92 5.26
C LEU A 87 4.29 -4.88 4.73
N GLU A 88 5.56 -4.49 4.80
CA GLU A 88 6.69 -5.32 4.37
C GLU A 88 6.86 -6.59 5.19
N SER A 89 6.29 -6.63 6.39
CA SER A 89 6.26 -7.85 7.19
C SER A 89 5.16 -8.82 6.76
N ARG A 90 4.23 -8.42 5.88
CA ARG A 90 3.03 -9.20 5.51
C ARG A 90 3.23 -10.11 4.31
N ILE A 91 2.54 -11.24 4.33
CA ILE A 91 2.39 -12.19 3.23
C ILE A 91 0.90 -12.37 2.91
N GLU A 92 0.60 -13.10 1.84
CA GLU A 92 -0.78 -13.43 1.47
C GLU A 92 -1.50 -14.17 2.60
N GLY A 93 -2.76 -13.79 2.83
CA GLY A 93 -3.59 -14.26 3.93
C GLY A 93 -3.40 -13.50 5.25
N ASP A 94 -2.34 -12.70 5.42
CA ASP A 94 -2.20 -11.86 6.60
C ASP A 94 -3.23 -10.73 6.60
N THR A 95 -3.68 -10.36 7.80
CA THR A 95 -4.56 -9.21 8.03
C THR A 95 -3.77 -7.99 8.51
N LEU A 96 -4.26 -6.80 8.18
CA LEU A 96 -3.80 -5.53 8.74
C LEU A 96 -4.97 -4.54 8.86
N ASP A 97 -4.75 -3.52 9.68
CA ASP A 97 -5.68 -2.42 9.90
C ASP A 97 -5.21 -1.18 9.13
N ILE A 98 -6.11 -0.61 8.34
CA ILE A 98 -5.83 0.49 7.42
C ILE A 98 -6.71 1.69 7.82
N PHE A 99 -6.08 2.75 8.33
CA PHE A 99 -6.78 3.99 8.64
C PHE A 99 -7.09 4.79 7.36
N LEU A 100 -8.36 5.07 7.11
CA LEU A 100 -8.84 5.82 5.95
C LEU A 100 -9.35 7.20 6.42
N PRO A 101 -8.50 8.24 6.43
CA PRO A 101 -8.84 9.55 7.01
C PRO A 101 -10.06 10.21 6.37
N GLY A 102 -10.28 10.04 5.06
CA GLY A 102 -11.45 10.58 4.37
C GLY A 102 -12.78 9.97 4.82
N LEU A 103 -12.74 8.81 5.47
CA LEU A 103 -13.90 8.11 6.03
C LEU A 103 -13.93 8.18 7.57
N GLY A 104 -12.86 8.66 8.20
CA GLY A 104 -12.73 8.73 9.65
C GLY A 104 -12.75 7.36 10.35
N LEU A 105 -12.39 6.28 9.64
CA LEU A 105 -12.45 4.91 10.14
C LEU A 105 -11.15 4.15 9.89
N THR A 106 -10.94 3.10 10.68
CA THR A 106 -9.93 2.08 10.44
C THR A 106 -10.64 0.83 9.96
N SER A 107 -10.24 0.30 8.81
CA SER A 107 -10.83 -0.91 8.24
C SER A 107 -9.85 -2.06 8.24
N GLN A 108 -10.35 -3.26 8.54
CA GLN A 108 -9.55 -4.48 8.47
C GLN A 108 -9.44 -4.95 7.02
N ALA A 109 -8.22 -5.30 6.60
CA ALA A 109 -7.93 -5.76 5.26
C ALA A 109 -7.10 -7.05 5.26
N VAL A 110 -7.24 -7.85 4.20
CA VAL A 110 -6.47 -9.07 3.96
C VAL A 110 -5.56 -8.86 2.76
N ILE A 111 -4.33 -9.32 2.85
CA ILE A 111 -3.39 -9.35 1.72
C ILE A 111 -3.75 -10.53 0.81
N ASP A 112 -4.13 -10.25 -0.43
CA ASP A 112 -4.42 -11.29 -1.42
C ASP A 112 -3.19 -11.68 -2.22
N ARG A 113 -2.30 -10.71 -2.48
CA ARG A 113 -1.13 -10.94 -3.33
C ARG A 113 0.04 -10.02 -3.00
N VAL A 114 1.24 -10.58 -3.05
CA VAL A 114 2.51 -9.84 -3.09
C VAL A 114 3.24 -10.13 -4.40
N GLU A 115 3.54 -9.08 -5.17
CA GLU A 115 4.25 -9.17 -6.45
C GLU A 115 5.53 -8.33 -6.44
N SER A 116 6.54 -8.76 -7.19
CA SER A 116 7.67 -7.91 -7.55
C SER A 116 7.52 -7.48 -9.01
N VAL A 117 7.54 -6.16 -9.24
CA VAL A 117 7.39 -5.54 -10.56
C VAL A 117 8.55 -4.58 -10.75
N ASP A 118 9.46 -4.88 -11.67
CA ASP A 118 10.63 -4.04 -11.99
C ASP A 118 11.48 -3.64 -10.77
N GLY A 119 11.64 -4.55 -9.81
CA GLY A 119 12.39 -4.30 -8.56
C GLY A 119 11.60 -3.53 -7.49
N LEU A 120 10.36 -3.14 -7.78
CA LEU A 120 9.40 -2.66 -6.80
C LEU A 120 8.64 -3.84 -6.20
N LEU A 121 8.12 -3.67 -4.98
CA LEU A 121 7.23 -4.63 -4.36
C LEU A 121 5.82 -4.06 -4.30
N ARG A 122 4.82 -4.84 -4.68
CA ARG A 122 3.41 -4.47 -4.64
C ARG A 122 2.64 -5.44 -3.77
N TRP A 123 1.89 -4.91 -2.82
CA TRP A 123 0.88 -5.63 -2.06
C TRP A 123 -0.48 -5.22 -2.56
N SER A 124 -1.38 -6.18 -2.75
CA SER A 124 -2.78 -5.92 -3.06
C SER A 124 -3.67 -6.83 -2.23
N GLY A 125 -4.89 -6.37 -1.98
CA GLY A 125 -5.81 -7.05 -1.11
C GLY A 125 -7.20 -6.43 -1.09
N HIS A 126 -8.04 -6.94 -0.20
CA HIS A 126 -9.41 -6.46 -0.03
C HIS A 126 -9.73 -6.13 1.43
N PHE A 127 -10.72 -5.26 1.61
CA PHE A 127 -11.24 -4.88 2.91
C PHE A 127 -12.37 -5.82 3.35
N LEU A 128 -12.32 -6.26 4.60
CA LEU A 128 -13.33 -7.15 5.19
C LEU A 128 -14.64 -6.42 5.53
N ASP A 129 -14.55 -5.13 5.87
CA ASP A 129 -15.70 -4.33 6.31
C ASP A 129 -16.64 -3.92 5.17
N PHE A 130 -16.22 -4.10 3.92
CA PHE A 130 -16.97 -3.68 2.72
C PHE A 130 -17.53 -4.85 1.91
N GLN A 131 -17.70 -6.04 2.51
CA GLN A 131 -18.28 -7.24 1.88
C GLN A 131 -17.65 -7.62 0.52
N GLY A 132 -16.36 -7.32 0.33
CA GLY A 132 -15.62 -7.62 -0.90
C GLY A 132 -15.60 -6.51 -1.95
N ASP A 133 -16.35 -5.42 -1.77
CA ASP A 133 -16.39 -4.29 -2.71
C ASP A 133 -15.27 -3.25 -2.47
N GLY A 134 -14.40 -3.50 -1.48
CA GLY A 134 -13.26 -2.66 -1.18
C GLY A 134 -11.94 -3.35 -1.50
N HIS A 135 -11.03 -2.65 -2.18
CA HIS A 135 -9.69 -3.15 -2.52
C HIS A 135 -8.60 -2.11 -2.26
N PHE A 136 -7.37 -2.59 -2.10
CA PHE A 136 -6.20 -1.72 -2.01
C PHE A 136 -5.03 -2.29 -2.80
N SER A 137 -4.14 -1.39 -3.20
CA SER A 137 -2.85 -1.74 -3.80
C SER A 137 -1.81 -0.74 -3.33
N VAL A 138 -0.69 -1.19 -2.78
CA VAL A 138 0.42 -0.34 -2.34
C VAL A 138 1.72 -0.87 -2.94
N THR A 139 2.46 0.01 -3.61
CA THR A 139 3.75 -0.29 -4.24
C THR A 139 4.87 0.44 -3.52
N HIS A 140 5.93 -0.27 -3.11
CA HIS A 140 7.12 0.28 -2.49
C HIS A 140 8.30 0.31 -3.46
N ALA A 141 8.98 1.46 -3.50
CA ALA A 141 10.34 1.60 -3.99
C ALA A 141 11.29 1.55 -2.78
N LEU A 142 11.77 0.35 -2.46
CA LEU A 142 12.49 0.07 -1.20
C LEU A 142 13.75 0.93 -1.01
N GLY A 143 14.51 1.17 -2.10
CA GLY A 143 15.73 1.98 -2.06
C GLY A 143 15.49 3.44 -1.67
N ASP A 144 14.30 3.97 -1.97
CA ASP A 144 13.98 5.39 -1.84
C ASP A 144 13.12 5.70 -0.61
N ARG A 145 12.76 4.67 0.17
CA ARG A 145 11.78 4.74 1.28
C ARG A 145 10.50 5.44 0.83
N TYR A 146 10.03 5.05 -0.36
CA TYR A 146 8.94 5.67 -1.07
C TYR A 146 7.84 4.64 -1.34
N ALA A 147 6.59 5.06 -1.18
CA ALA A 147 5.43 4.22 -1.43
C ALA A 147 4.31 5.02 -2.09
N VAL A 148 3.61 4.39 -3.03
CA VAL A 148 2.37 4.89 -3.62
C VAL A 148 1.28 3.84 -3.47
N GLY A 149 0.05 4.28 -3.24
CA GLY A 149 -1.05 3.38 -3.01
C GLY A 149 -2.39 3.90 -3.50
N THR A 150 -3.32 2.97 -3.70
CA THR A 150 -4.73 3.24 -3.97
C THR A 150 -5.57 2.44 -2.97
N PHE A 151 -6.61 3.08 -2.45
CA PHE A 151 -7.59 2.48 -1.55
C PHE A 151 -8.97 2.79 -2.09
N ASP A 152 -9.64 1.77 -2.60
CA ASP A 152 -10.93 1.87 -3.27
C ASP A 152 -11.97 1.22 -2.38
N THR A 153 -13.01 1.97 -2.04
CA THR A 153 -14.11 1.51 -1.18
C THR A 153 -15.44 1.91 -1.80
N PRO A 154 -16.57 1.31 -1.39
CA PRO A 154 -17.89 1.77 -1.80
C PRO A 154 -18.18 3.24 -1.44
N LEU A 155 -17.44 3.80 -0.50
CA LEU A 155 -17.60 5.18 -0.01
C LEU A 155 -16.70 6.17 -0.75
N GLY A 156 -15.76 5.69 -1.56
CA GLY A 156 -14.83 6.53 -2.32
C GLY A 156 -13.46 5.88 -2.55
N SER A 157 -12.70 6.50 -3.44
CA SER A 157 -11.33 6.11 -3.79
C SER A 157 -10.33 7.13 -3.25
N TYR A 158 -9.19 6.64 -2.78
CA TYR A 158 -8.12 7.46 -2.23
C TYR A 158 -6.78 7.05 -2.82
N ALA A 159 -6.03 8.03 -3.31
CA ALA A 159 -4.62 7.89 -3.61
C ALA A 159 -3.79 8.17 -2.35
N MET A 160 -2.64 7.50 -2.26
CA MET A 160 -1.65 7.69 -1.23
C MET A 160 -0.27 7.86 -1.85
N GLU A 161 0.50 8.76 -1.27
CA GLU A 161 1.94 8.84 -1.48
C GLU A 161 2.63 9.02 -0.13
N SER A 162 3.76 8.35 0.05
CA SER A 162 4.53 8.38 1.28
C SER A 162 6.02 8.36 0.98
N ARG A 163 6.78 9.14 1.75
CA ARG A 163 8.24 9.16 1.75
C ARG A 163 8.77 9.28 3.17
N ASN A 164 9.80 8.50 3.49
CA ASN A 164 10.45 8.51 4.81
C ASN A 164 9.46 8.30 5.98
N GLY A 165 8.38 7.54 5.76
CA GLY A 165 7.36 7.24 6.78
C GLY A 165 6.32 8.34 7.00
N TRP A 166 6.33 9.40 6.17
CA TRP A 166 5.33 10.46 6.17
C TRP A 166 4.63 10.47 4.82
N GLY A 167 3.32 10.68 4.83
CA GLY A 167 2.54 10.64 3.60
C GLY A 167 1.28 11.46 3.67
N TRP A 168 0.51 11.34 2.60
CA TRP A 168 -0.84 11.90 2.50
C TRP A 168 -1.80 10.90 1.85
N LEU A 169 -3.09 11.09 2.12
CA LEU A 169 -4.19 10.50 1.37
C LEU A 169 -5.11 11.59 0.84
N ALA A 170 -5.59 11.41 -0.38
CA ALA A 170 -6.59 12.29 -0.96
C ALA A 170 -7.42 11.58 -2.04
N PRO A 171 -8.65 12.04 -2.31
CA PRO A 171 -9.37 11.62 -3.52
C PRO A 171 -8.54 11.98 -4.77
N PRO A 172 -8.46 11.09 -5.78
CA PRO A 172 -7.68 11.37 -7.00
C PRO A 172 -8.08 12.66 -7.72
N THR A 173 -9.33 13.11 -7.54
CA THR A 173 -9.86 14.34 -8.14
C THR A 173 -9.16 15.62 -7.67
N ILE A 174 -8.42 15.60 -6.55
CA ILE A 174 -7.72 16.79 -6.03
C ILE A 174 -6.51 17.20 -6.88
N ASP A 175 -5.95 16.24 -7.63
CA ASP A 175 -4.77 16.45 -8.47
C ASP A 175 -5.15 16.84 -9.90
N PHE A 176 -6.40 16.66 -10.29
CA PHE A 176 -6.93 17.15 -11.57
C PHE A 176 -7.45 18.57 -11.43
N VAL A 177 -6.65 19.52 -11.94
CA VAL A 177 -7.07 20.92 -12.10
C VAL A 177 -7.05 21.22 -13.58
N LEU A 178 -8.22 21.49 -14.17
CA LEU A 178 -8.28 22.05 -15.51
C LEU A 178 -7.69 23.47 -15.47
N PRO A 179 -6.86 23.87 -16.45
CA PRO A 179 -6.46 25.26 -16.58
C PRO A 179 -7.70 26.16 -16.71
N ALA A 180 -7.56 27.44 -16.36
CA ALA A 180 -8.70 28.36 -16.23
C ALA A 180 -9.49 28.55 -17.55
N ASP A 181 -8.86 28.27 -18.68
CA ASP A 181 -9.43 28.27 -20.03
C ASP A 181 -10.16 26.95 -20.38
N HIS A 182 -10.12 25.96 -19.49
CA HIS A 182 -10.77 24.64 -19.62
C HIS A 182 -10.26 23.84 -20.82
N ASP A 183 -9.09 24.19 -21.35
CA ASP A 183 -8.47 23.49 -22.47
C ASP A 183 -7.57 22.36 -21.94
N ASP A 184 -8.00 21.11 -22.12
CA ASP A 184 -7.22 19.91 -21.86
C ASP A 184 -6.48 19.41 -23.12
N GLY A 185 -6.52 20.19 -24.20
CA GLY A 185 -5.86 19.89 -25.46
C GLY A 185 -4.35 19.90 -25.32
N LEU A 186 -3.71 18.80 -25.71
CA LEU A 186 -2.30 18.84 -26.10
C LEU A 186 -2.20 19.80 -27.31
N PRO A 187 -1.32 20.82 -27.28
CA PRO A 187 -1.14 21.68 -28.44
C PRO A 187 -0.78 20.79 -29.63
N ALA A 188 -1.57 20.88 -30.70
CA ALA A 188 -1.29 20.13 -31.91
C ALA A 188 0.16 20.43 -32.35
N PRO A 189 0.95 19.40 -32.70
CA PRO A 189 2.31 19.63 -33.17
C PRO A 189 2.24 20.61 -34.33
N ALA A 190 3.07 21.67 -34.27
CA ALA A 190 3.14 22.66 -35.33
C ALA A 190 3.27 21.93 -36.67
N SER A 191 2.31 22.15 -37.57
CA SER A 191 2.36 21.56 -38.90
C SER A 191 3.70 21.97 -39.52
N PRO A 192 4.52 21.03 -40.03
CA PRO A 192 5.73 21.40 -40.73
C PRO A 192 5.31 22.31 -41.88
N GLY A 193 5.80 23.56 -41.84
CA GLY A 193 5.50 24.55 -42.86
C GLY A 193 5.79 23.95 -44.23
N VAL A 194 4.76 23.90 -45.07
CA VAL A 194 4.93 23.57 -46.48
C VAL A 194 5.74 24.71 -47.11
N PRO A 195 6.86 24.42 -47.79
CA PRO A 195 7.76 25.42 -48.35
C PRO A 195 7.13 26.31 -49.41
#